data_AF-J9C5E9-F1
#
_entry.id   AF-J9C5E9-F1
#
_cell.length_a   1.000
_cell.length_b   1.000
_cell.length_c   1.000
_cell.angle_alpha   90.00
_cell.angle_beta   90.00
_cell.angle_gamma   90.00
#
_symmetry.space_group_name_H-M   'P 1'
#
loop_
_entity.id
_entity.type
_entity.pdbx_description
1 polymer ?
#
loop_
_entity_poly.entity_id
_entity_poly.type
_entity_poly.pdbx_seq_one_letter_code
_entity_poly.pdbx_strand_id
1 'polypeptide(L)' 'MGRNVRTHNYDAHGALVIDLRTGEKVNFYHTEGPLQAIAISDDGQYLGGIEVPAVTPQGKIIGAHRLHIWNRAKEK' A
#
# COMPACT_ATOMS: atom_id res chain seq x y z
N MET A 1 -0.09 4.69 8.14
CA MET A 1 -0.54 5.48 6.98
C MET A 1 0.47 6.58 6.72
N GLY A 2 1.37 6.41 5.76
CA GLY A 2 2.42 7.39 5.47
C GLY A 2 2.14 8.09 4.14
N ARG A 3 2.05 9.43 4.16
CA ARG A 3 2.14 10.23 2.93
C ARG A 3 3.60 10.62 2.75
N ASN A 4 4.32 10.00 1.81
CA ASN A 4 5.68 10.45 1.51
C ASN A 4 5.65 11.63 0.52
N VAL A 5 5.16 12.76 1.00
CA VAL A 5 5.12 14.03 0.23
C VAL A 5 6.42 14.82 0.32
N ARG A 6 7.40 14.38 1.11
CA ARG A 6 8.63 15.15 1.37
C ARG A 6 9.79 14.73 0.47
N THR A 7 9.98 13.44 0.20
CA THR A 7 11.05 12.98 -0.71
C THR A 7 10.52 12.72 -2.13
N HIS A 8 9.21 12.84 -2.35
CA HIS A 8 8.55 12.50 -3.63
C HIS A 8 8.84 11.07 -4.10
N ASN A 9 9.17 10.17 -3.15
CA ASN A 9 9.34 8.77 -3.46
C ASN A 9 7.96 8.09 -3.41
N TYR A 10 7.30 8.06 -4.56
CA TYR A 10 5.98 7.45 -4.70
C TYR A 10 6.05 5.91 -4.73
N ASP A 11 7.23 5.31 -4.91
CA ASP A 11 7.40 3.84 -4.81
C ASP A 11 7.12 3.33 -3.38
N ALA A 12 7.13 4.23 -2.39
CA ALA A 12 6.77 3.92 -1.02
C ALA A 12 5.25 3.78 -0.80
N HIS A 13 4.42 4.11 -1.78
CA HIS A 13 2.98 3.93 -1.69
C HIS A 13 2.60 2.45 -1.81
N GLY A 14 1.69 2.03 -0.93
CA GLY A 14 1.23 0.65 -0.90
C GLY A 14 1.03 0.11 0.51
N ALA A 15 0.96 -1.22 0.59
CA ALA A 15 0.90 -1.96 1.84
C ALA A 15 2.18 -2.79 2.04
N LEU A 16 2.85 -2.59 3.17
CA LEU A 16 3.97 -3.41 3.61
C LEU A 16 3.50 -4.42 4.66
N VAL A 17 3.77 -5.70 4.42
CA VAL A 17 3.55 -6.76 5.41
C VAL A 17 4.90 -7.10 6.03
N ILE A 18 4.97 -7.06 7.35
CA ILE A 18 6.17 -7.39 8.12
C ILE A 18 5.89 -8.54 9.09
N ASP A 19 6.88 -9.39 9.30
CA ASP A 19 6.89 -10.34 10.40
C ASP A 19 7.25 -9.57 11.68
N LEU A 20 6.36 -9.59 12.69
CA LEU A 20 6.59 -8.84 13.92
C LEU A 20 7.62 -9.48 14.86
N ARG A 21 7.91 -10.78 14.71
CA ARG A 21 8.94 -11.46 15.49
C ARG A 21 10.34 -11.14 14.96
N THR A 22 10.52 -11.16 13.64
CA THR A 22 11.85 -10.97 13.01
C THR A 22 12.08 -9.55 12.51
N GLY A 23 11.01 -8.78 12.30
CA GLY A 23 11.06 -7.46 11.65
C GLY A 23 11.24 -7.54 10.13
N GLU A 24 11.25 -8.73 9.55
CA GLU A 24 11.51 -8.90 8.12
C GLU A 24 10.29 -8.54 7.26
N LYS A 25 10.56 -7.99 6.08
CA LYS A 25 9.54 -7.76 5.06
C LYS A 25 9.07 -9.10 4.49
N VAL A 26 7.76 -9.32 4.53
CA VAL A 26 7.11 -10.51 3.97
C VAL A 26 6.61 -10.24 2.55
N ASN A 27 5.84 -9.16 2.36
CA ASN A 27 5.32 -8.74 1.06
C ASN A 27 5.27 -7.22 0.99
N PHE A 28 5.28 -6.67 -0.22
CA PHE A 28 4.94 -5.27 -0.46
C PHE A 28 4.04 -5.17 -1.69
N TYR A 29 2.88 -4.53 -1.52
CA TYR A 29 1.89 -4.32 -2.56
C TYR A 29 1.90 -2.86 -2.97
N HIS A 30 2.49 -2.57 -4.12
CA HIS A 30 2.61 -1.20 -4.61
C HIS A 30 1.26 -0.66 -5.10
N THR A 31 1.02 0.62 -4.84
CA THR A 31 -0.10 1.39 -5.41
C THR A 31 0.40 2.73 -5.91
N GLU A 32 -0.24 3.30 -6.94
CA GLU A 32 0.20 4.59 -7.49
C GLU A 32 -0.05 5.74 -6.50
N GLY A 33 -1.23 5.74 -5.87
CA GLY A 33 -1.61 6.65 -4.78
C GLY A 33 -1.39 6.01 -3.41
N PRO A 34 -1.38 6.81 -2.33
CA PRO A 34 -1.30 6.30 -0.97
C PRO A 34 -2.56 5.50 -0.58
N LEU A 35 -2.38 4.56 0.35
CA LEU A 35 -3.51 3.90 1.00
C LEU A 35 -4.03 4.77 2.16
N GLN A 36 -5.35 4.97 2.22
CA GLN A 36 -6.06 5.62 3.32
C GLN A 36 -6.48 4.63 4.41
N ALA A 37 -6.76 3.39 4.02
CA ALA A 37 -7.17 2.30 4.91
C ALA A 37 -6.49 0.99 4.47
N ILE A 38 -6.14 0.14 5.44
CA ILE A 38 -5.66 -1.22 5.22
C ILE A 38 -6.34 -2.16 6.22
N ALA A 39 -6.57 -3.40 5.81
CA ALA A 39 -7.05 -4.47 6.66
C ALA A 39 -6.41 -5.79 6.22
N ILE A 40 -6.33 -6.75 7.14
CA ILE A 40 -5.89 -8.12 6.88
C ILE A 40 -6.99 -9.08 7.36
N SER A 41 -7.24 -10.15 6.61
CA SER A 41 -8.18 -11.20 7.05
C SER A 41 -7.65 -11.96 8.26
N ASP A 42 -8.55 -12.58 9.03
CA ASP A 42 -8.20 -13.30 10.26
C ASP A 42 -7.19 -14.44 10.01
N ASP A 43 -7.26 -15.09 8.84
CA ASP A 43 -6.33 -16.14 8.41
C ASP A 43 -5.03 -15.60 7.79
N GLY A 44 -4.90 -14.28 7.65
CA GLY A 44 -3.77 -13.60 7.05
C GLY A 44 -3.62 -13.83 5.54
N GLN A 45 -4.54 -14.48 4.85
CA GLN A 45 -4.41 -14.78 3.42
C GLN A 45 -4.72 -13.58 2.54
N TYR A 46 -5.64 -12.71 2.96
CA TYR A 46 -6.09 -11.57 2.18
C TYR A 46 -5.71 -10.25 2.85
N LEU A 47 -5.34 -9.28 2.02
CA LEU A 47 -5.20 -7.89 2.42
C LEU A 47 -6.17 -7.03 1.64
N GLY A 48 -6.83 -6.11 2.35
CA GLY A 48 -7.62 -5.05 1.77
C GLY A 48 -6.90 -3.71 1.87
N GLY A 49 -7.00 -2.89 0.83
CA GLY A 49 -6.47 -1.53 0.81
C GLY A 49 -7.42 -0.56 0.11
N ILE A 50 -7.63 0.63 0.68
CA ILE A 50 -8.34 1.72 0.01
C ILE A 50 -7.31 2.73 -0.47
N GLU A 51 -7.10 2.80 -1.78
CA GLU A 51 -6.26 3.80 -2.42
C GLU A 51 -7.03 5.11 -2.59
N VAL A 52 -6.32 6.23 -2.41
CA VAL A 52 -6.84 7.56 -2.69
C VAL A 52 -5.89 8.32 -3.60
N PRO A 53 -6.42 9.21 -4.47
CA PRO A 53 -5.57 10.02 -5.33
C PRO A 53 -4.73 11.00 -4.52
N ALA A 54 -3.53 11.31 -5.03
CA ALA A 54 -2.65 12.35 -4.49
C ALA A 54 -2.19 13.29 -5.61
N VAL A 55 -2.03 14.57 -5.28
CA VAL A 55 -1.50 15.57 -6.21
C VAL A 55 0.00 15.73 -5.95
N THR A 56 0.81 15.55 -7.00
CA THR A 56 2.25 15.79 -6.94
C THR A 56 2.57 17.29 -6.93
N PRO A 57 3.79 17.72 -6.57
CA PRO A 57 4.17 19.14 -6.64
C PRO A 57 4.07 19.73 -8.05
N GLN A 58 4.17 18.89 -9.08
CA GLN A 58 4.04 19.29 -10.48
C GLN A 58 2.56 19.40 -10.93
N GLY A 59 1.60 19.20 -10.02
CA GLY A 59 0.17 19.25 -10.32
C GLY A 59 -0.38 17.99 -10.98
N LYS A 60 0.42 16.92 -11.12
CA LYS A 60 -0.05 15.63 -11.66
C LYS A 60 -0.84 14.89 -10.57
N ILE A 61 -1.96 14.26 -10.94
CA ILE A 61 -2.67 13.34 -10.05
C ILE A 61 -2.08 11.93 -10.25
N ILE A 62 -1.78 11.25 -9.14
CA ILE A 62 -1.38 9.84 -9.09
C ILE A 62 -2.36 9.05 -8.25
N GLY A 63 -2.58 7.78 -8.62
CA GLY A 63 -3.57 6.92 -8.01
C GLY A 63 -5.02 7.31 -8.29
N ALA A 64 -5.93 6.57 -7.69
CA ALA A 64 -7.37 6.77 -7.82
C ALA A 64 -8.11 6.19 -6.61
N HIS A 65 -9.41 6.48 -6.49
CA HIS A 65 -10.27 5.79 -5.53
C HIS A 65 -10.45 4.34 -5.96
N ARG A 66 -9.67 3.44 -5.37
CA ARG A 66 -9.69 2.01 -5.70
C ARG A 66 -9.74 1.17 -4.42
N LEU A 67 -10.55 0.11 -4.47
CA LEU A 67 -10.45 -1.00 -3.53
C LEU A 67 -9.47 -2.02 -4.10
N HIS A 68 -8.47 -2.36 -3.30
CA HIS A 68 -7.52 -3.42 -3.58
C HIS A 68 -7.82 -4.61 -2.67
N ILE A 69 -7.82 -5.81 -3.24
CA ILE A 69 -7.88 -7.08 -2.52
C ILE A 69 -6.73 -7.95 -3.03
N TRP A 70 -5.72 -8.14 -2.20
CA TRP A 70 -4.54 -8.96 -2.52
C TRP A 70 -4.64 -10.33 -1.85
N ASN A 71 -4.20 -11.38 -2.55
CA ASN A 71 -4.05 -12.71 -1.99
C ASN A 71 -2.55 -13.01 -1.78
N ARG A 72 -2.14 -13.10 -0.51
CA ARG A 72 -0.74 -13.34 -0.12
C ARG A 72 -0.17 -14.66 -0.61
N ALA A 73 -0.99 -15.70 -0.79
CA ALA A 73 -0.53 -17.02 -1.21
C ALA A 73 -0.26 -17.12 -2.72
N LYS A 74 -0.86 -16.25 -3.54
CA LYS A 74 -0.78 -16.28 -5.00
C LYS A 74 0.23 -15.31 -5.59
N GLU A 75 0.69 -14.34 -4.82
CA GLU A 75 1.67 -13.35 -5.26
C GLU A 75 3.06 -13.71 -4.69
N LYS A 76 3.75 -14.62 -5.39
CA LYS A 76 5.17 -14.95 -5.21
C LYS A 76 5.98 -14.46 -6.41
#